data_AF-A0AAW0VRL8-F1
#
_entry.id   AF-A0AAW0VRL8-F1
#
_cell.length_a   1.000
_cell.length_b   1.000
_cell.length_c   1.000
_cell.angle_alpha   90.00
_cell.angle_beta   90.00
_cell.angle_gamma   90.00
#
_symmetry.space_group_name_H-M   'P 1'
#
loop_
_entity.id
_entity.type
_entity.pdbx_description
1 polymer ?
#
loop_
_entity_poly.entity_id
_entity_poly.type
_entity_poly.pdbx_seq_one_letter_code
_entity_poly.pdbx_strand_id
1 'polypeptide(L)'
;MDEWKFDGTGDEGEEGEDENGESSWDFGGRTASIFLIDTAKEMFEAPSDAPEDEEPPFKRAVRAAHATLMRKVVSSDHDLSAVVLFNTKETKNPIDFAHVYVLQELERPGAEKILMLEKLLETQVAWLGRASCFSLAEIILTLLMIRNKGKPDKKLRI
;
A
#
# COMPACT_ATOMS: atom_id res chain seq x y z
N MET A 1 27.19 43.66 -29.15
CA MET A 1 26.33 42.51 -28.78
C MET A 1 27.15 41.74 -27.78
N ASP A 2 27.05 42.19 -26.54
CA ASP A 2 28.03 41.98 -25.50
C ASP A 2 27.73 40.68 -24.75
N GLU A 3 28.73 39.80 -24.74
CA GLU A 3 28.81 38.59 -23.94
C GLU A 3 28.71 38.93 -22.45
N TRP A 4 27.67 38.43 -21.77
CA TRP A 4 27.58 38.47 -20.32
C TRP A 4 28.30 37.25 -19.72
N LYS A 5 29.52 37.49 -19.22
CA LYS A 5 30.23 36.63 -18.26
C LYS A 5 29.75 36.97 -16.86
N PHE A 6 29.37 35.96 -16.07
CA PHE A 6 29.13 36.09 -14.64
C PHE A 6 30.31 35.47 -13.89
N ASP A 7 31.15 36.32 -13.31
CA ASP A 7 32.09 35.99 -12.25
C ASP A 7 31.65 36.66 -10.94
N GLY A 8 32.05 36.09 -9.80
CA GLY A 8 32.03 36.80 -8.52
C GLY A 8 31.16 36.17 -7.43
N THR A 9 31.76 35.22 -6.71
CA THR A 9 31.53 34.97 -5.28
C THR A 9 31.51 36.27 -4.46
N GLY A 10 30.52 36.43 -3.58
CA GLY A 10 30.41 37.50 -2.58
C GLY A 10 29.41 37.12 -1.49
N ASP A 11 29.95 36.60 -0.39
CA ASP A 11 29.31 36.41 0.91
C ASP A 11 29.03 37.78 1.54
N GLU A 12 27.80 38.04 1.99
CA GLU A 12 27.42 38.85 3.16
C GLU A 12 25.89 38.88 3.29
N GLY A 13 25.39 38.55 4.50
CA GLY A 13 24.02 38.10 4.73
C GLY A 13 22.94 39.17 4.83
N GLU A 14 21.70 38.70 4.68
CA GLU A 14 20.51 39.27 5.31
C GLU A 14 19.66 38.10 5.82
N GLU A 15 19.48 38.05 7.14
CA GLU A 15 18.45 37.29 7.83
C GLU A 15 17.09 37.86 7.42
N GLY A 16 16.46 37.24 6.41
CA GLY A 16 15.06 37.42 6.09
C GLY A 16 14.26 36.25 6.63
N GLU A 17 13.59 36.47 7.76
CA GLU A 17 12.54 35.60 8.29
C GLU A 17 11.34 35.61 7.33
N ASP A 18 11.40 34.76 6.30
CA ASP A 18 10.24 34.51 5.44
C ASP A 18 9.42 33.37 6.04
N GLU A 19 8.42 33.78 6.83
CA GLU A 19 7.27 33.00 7.30
C GLU A 19 6.43 32.46 6.13
N ASN A 20 6.97 31.53 5.35
CA ASN A 20 6.17 30.65 4.51
C ASN A 20 6.55 29.22 4.86
N GLY A 21 5.94 28.72 5.94
CA GLY A 21 5.97 27.32 6.34
C GLY A 21 5.26 26.45 5.31
N GLU A 22 5.80 26.38 4.09
CA GLU A 22 5.66 25.24 3.22
C GLU A 22 6.26 24.09 4.01
N SER A 23 5.39 23.33 4.66
CA SER A 23 5.75 22.06 5.26
C SER A 23 6.44 21.25 4.17
N SER A 24 7.78 21.23 4.18
CA SER A 24 8.56 20.24 3.46
C SER A 24 8.00 18.92 3.95
N TRP A 25 7.14 18.32 3.14
CA TRP A 25 6.71 16.98 3.39
C TRP A 25 7.96 16.15 3.17
N ASP A 26 8.73 15.93 4.23
CA ASP A 26 9.87 15.01 4.24
C ASP A 26 9.33 13.60 3.99
N PHE A 27 9.01 13.33 2.73
CA PHE A 27 8.72 12.04 2.12
C PHE A 27 10.02 11.29 1.79
N GLY A 28 11.15 11.77 2.28
CA GLY A 28 12.47 11.24 1.99
C GLY A 28 12.73 9.91 2.68
N GLY A 29 12.42 8.81 1.99
CA GLY A 29 13.13 7.53 2.18
C GLY A 29 12.26 6.29 2.38
N ARG A 30 10.95 6.42 2.64
CA ARG A 30 10.07 5.26 2.85
C ARG A 30 8.90 5.26 1.88
N THR A 31 8.91 4.33 0.92
CA THR A 31 7.76 4.11 0.05
C THR A 31 6.78 3.16 0.73
N ALA A 32 5.51 3.54 0.78
CA ALA A 32 4.43 2.72 1.29
C ALA A 32 3.57 2.22 0.12
N SER A 33 3.49 0.91 -0.07
CA SER A 33 2.70 0.28 -1.13
C SER A 33 1.57 -0.53 -0.52
N ILE A 34 0.33 -0.24 -0.89
CA ILE A 34 -0.82 -1.00 -0.41
C ILE A 34 -1.43 -1.76 -1.59
N PHE A 35 -1.50 -3.08 -1.47
CA PHE A 35 -2.14 -3.96 -2.43
C PHE A 35 -3.60 -4.13 -2.02
N LEU A 36 -4.50 -3.55 -2.80
CA LEU A 36 -5.93 -3.70 -2.63
C LEU A 36 -6.43 -4.77 -3.62
N ILE A 37 -6.92 -5.89 -3.13
CA ILE A 37 -7.31 -7.06 -3.93
C ILE A 37 -8.83 -7.26 -3.82
N ASP A 38 -9.48 -7.34 -4.97
CA ASP A 38 -10.90 -7.65 -5.06
C ASP A 38 -11.15 -9.14 -4.81
N THR A 39 -12.21 -9.44 -4.07
CA THR A 39 -12.67 -10.79 -3.73
C THR A 39 -14.10 -11.04 -4.20
N ALA A 40 -14.55 -10.30 -5.22
CA ALA A 40 -15.79 -10.56 -5.95
C ALA A 40 -15.84 -11.98 -6.52
N LYS A 41 -17.06 -12.49 -6.76
CA LYS A 41 -17.27 -13.85 -7.29
C LYS A 41 -16.58 -14.02 -8.65
N GLU A 42 -16.65 -12.97 -9.45
CA GLU A 42 -16.07 -12.86 -10.79
C GLU A 42 -14.54 -12.97 -10.78
N MET A 43 -13.87 -12.63 -9.67
CA MET A 43 -12.41 -12.73 -9.55
C MET A 43 -11.92 -14.18 -9.37
N PHE A 44 -12.80 -15.09 -8.99
CA PHE A 44 -12.47 -16.52 -8.80
C PHE A 44 -12.77 -17.38 -10.03
N GLU A 45 -13.49 -16.83 -11.01
CA GLU A 45 -13.83 -17.52 -12.25
C GLU A 45 -12.81 -17.13 -13.33
N ALA A 46 -12.32 -18.10 -14.10
CA ALA A 46 -11.51 -17.81 -15.27
C ALA A 46 -12.40 -17.13 -16.34
N PRO A 47 -11.88 -16.16 -17.12
CA PRO A 47 -12.65 -15.56 -18.21
C PRO A 47 -13.13 -16.66 -19.17
N SER A 48 -14.39 -16.57 -19.62
CA SER A 48 -14.99 -17.59 -20.50
C SER A 48 -14.25 -17.80 -21.83
N ASP A 49 -13.51 -16.78 -22.27
CA ASP A 49 -12.74 -16.78 -23.52
C ASP A 49 -11.24 -17.09 -23.30
N ALA A 50 -10.86 -17.47 -22.08
CA ALA A 50 -9.48 -17.77 -21.73
C ALA A 50 -9.15 -19.25 -21.99
N PRO A 51 -7.88 -19.59 -22.31
CA PRO A 51 -7.43 -20.97 -22.40
C PRO A 51 -7.71 -21.74 -21.10
N GLU A 52 -7.93 -23.06 -21.21
CA GLU A 52 -8.30 -23.94 -20.07
C GLU A 52 -7.30 -23.91 -18.90
N ASP A 53 -6.06 -23.50 -19.16
CA ASP A 53 -4.98 -23.37 -18.17
C ASP A 53 -4.87 -21.96 -17.55
N GLU A 54 -5.74 -21.01 -17.92
CA GLU A 54 -5.63 -19.64 -17.41
C GLU A 54 -6.08 -19.55 -15.94
N GLU A 55 -5.19 -19.03 -15.11
CA GLU A 55 -5.47 -18.83 -13.69
C GLU A 55 -6.50 -17.71 -13.47
N PRO A 56 -7.40 -17.85 -12.46
CA PRO A 56 -8.35 -16.81 -12.11
C PRO A 56 -7.68 -15.45 -11.82
N PRO A 57 -8.35 -14.31 -12.13
CA PRO A 57 -7.83 -12.97 -11.86
C PRO A 57 -7.36 -12.76 -10.41
N PHE A 58 -8.04 -13.37 -9.44
CA PHE A 58 -7.66 -13.34 -8.03
C PHE A 58 -6.25 -13.92 -7.81
N LYS A 59 -5.97 -15.13 -8.33
CA LYS A 59 -4.66 -15.76 -8.17
C LYS A 59 -3.56 -14.95 -8.84
N ARG A 60 -3.87 -14.34 -9.99
CA ARG A 60 -2.94 -13.44 -10.69
C ARG A 60 -2.60 -12.21 -9.84
N ALA A 61 -3.59 -11.58 -9.21
CA ALA A 61 -3.37 -10.44 -8.32
C ALA A 61 -2.53 -10.80 -7.10
N VAL A 62 -2.83 -11.92 -6.43
CA VAL A 62 -2.05 -12.40 -5.28
C VAL A 62 -0.62 -12.76 -5.69
N ARG A 63 -0.41 -13.39 -6.86
CA ARG A 63 0.92 -13.70 -7.38
C ARG A 63 1.72 -12.44 -7.70
N ALA A 64 1.08 -11.42 -8.26
CA ALA A 64 1.71 -10.12 -8.51
C ALA A 64 2.13 -9.43 -7.20
N ALA A 65 1.29 -9.47 -6.17
CA ALA A 65 1.62 -8.95 -4.84
C ALA A 65 2.80 -9.72 -4.22
N HIS A 66 2.77 -11.05 -4.27
CA HIS A 66 3.86 -11.90 -3.79
C HIS A 66 5.19 -11.59 -4.49
N ALA A 67 5.21 -11.52 -5.83
CA ALA A 67 6.41 -11.21 -6.59
C ALA A 67 6.96 -9.81 -6.26
N THR A 68 6.07 -8.83 -6.05
CA THR A 68 6.48 -7.48 -5.67
C THR A 68 7.06 -7.42 -4.27
N LEU A 69 6.51 -8.17 -3.31
CA LEU A 69 7.04 -8.27 -1.96
C LEU A 69 8.41 -8.95 -1.94
N MET A 70 8.55 -10.06 -2.65
CA MET A 70 9.84 -10.74 -2.82
C MET A 70 10.91 -9.80 -3.39
N ARG A 71 10.56 -9.01 -4.42
CA ARG A 71 11.47 -8.02 -4.99
C ARG A 71 11.81 -6.91 -4.00
N LYS A 72 10.82 -6.39 -3.27
CA LYS A 72 11.00 -5.33 -2.27
C LYS A 72 11.93 -5.74 -1.14
N VAL A 73 11.82 -6.98 -0.64
CA VAL A 73 12.73 -7.52 0.39
C VAL A 73 14.19 -7.47 -0.07
N VAL A 74 14.47 -7.68 -1.36
CA VAL A 74 15.82 -7.66 -1.92
C VAL A 74 16.28 -6.23 -2.27
N SER A 75 15.38 -5.34 -2.69
CA SER A 75 15.75 -4.03 -3.25
C SER A 75 15.69 -2.84 -2.27
N SER A 76 14.84 -2.88 -1.23
CA SER A 76 14.66 -1.76 -0.29
C SER A 76 14.16 -2.30 1.07
N ASP A 77 15.00 -2.27 2.10
CA ASP A 77 14.64 -2.75 3.45
C ASP A 77 13.74 -1.77 4.22
N HIS A 78 13.58 -0.55 3.71
CA HIS A 78 12.83 0.54 4.31
C HIS A 78 11.40 0.69 3.77
N ASP A 79 11.07 -0.05 2.71
CA ASP A 79 9.73 -0.04 2.13
C ASP A 79 8.71 -0.66 3.07
N LEU A 80 7.52 -0.04 3.12
CA LEU A 80 6.37 -0.56 3.83
C LEU A 80 5.37 -1.14 2.81
N SER A 81 4.76 -2.26 3.16
CA SER A 81 3.78 -2.93 2.34
C SER A 81 2.59 -3.38 3.17
N ALA A 82 1.39 -3.23 2.63
CA ALA A 82 0.16 -3.76 3.20
C ALA A 82 -0.62 -4.54 2.15
N VAL A 83 -1.36 -5.56 2.58
CA VAL A 83 -2.28 -6.32 1.71
C VAL A 83 -3.66 -6.25 2.33
N VAL A 84 -4.60 -5.71 1.56
CA VAL A 84 -5.99 -5.49 1.96
C VAL A 84 -6.89 -6.16 0.95
N LEU A 85 -7.84 -6.94 1.45
CA LEU A 85 -8.87 -7.61 0.69
C LEU A 85 -10.17 -6.84 0.90
N PHE A 86 -10.90 -6.57 -0.18
CA PHE A 86 -12.24 -5.98 -0.09
C PHE A 86 -13.26 -6.90 -0.76
N ASN A 87 -14.55 -6.68 -0.47
CA ASN A 87 -15.66 -7.55 -0.88
C ASN A 87 -15.73 -8.89 -0.14
N THR A 88 -15.12 -8.93 1.05
CA THR A 88 -15.02 -10.13 1.88
C THR A 88 -16.25 -10.30 2.78
N LYS A 89 -16.53 -11.54 3.20
CA LYS A 89 -17.61 -11.80 4.17
C LYS A 89 -17.21 -11.37 5.59
N GLU A 90 -15.95 -11.58 5.94
CA GLU A 90 -15.41 -11.24 7.26
C GLU A 90 -14.82 -9.84 7.26
N THR A 91 -15.09 -9.10 8.34
CA THR A 91 -14.46 -7.79 8.56
C THR A 91 -13.26 -7.95 9.48
N LYS A 92 -12.14 -7.38 9.06
CA LYS A 92 -10.96 -7.28 9.91
C LYS A 92 -10.22 -5.99 9.58
N ASN A 93 -10.66 -4.89 10.19
CA ASN A 93 -10.05 -3.60 9.97
C ASN A 93 -10.21 -2.72 11.23
N PRO A 94 -9.40 -1.67 11.40
CA PRO A 94 -9.39 -0.89 12.65
C PRO A 94 -10.63 -0.03 12.89
N ILE A 95 -11.52 0.11 11.90
CA ILE A 95 -12.72 0.96 11.96
C ILE A 95 -14.00 0.11 11.95
N ASP A 96 -13.84 -1.21 11.82
CA ASP A 96 -14.90 -2.21 11.66
C ASP A 96 -15.84 -1.95 10.46
N PHE A 97 -15.28 -1.42 9.36
CA PHE A 97 -16.04 -1.25 8.12
C PHE A 97 -16.42 -2.60 7.50
N ALA A 98 -17.65 -2.69 7.02
CA ALA A 98 -18.17 -3.86 6.35
C ALA A 98 -17.30 -4.25 5.14
N HIS A 99 -17.07 -5.54 4.97
CA HIS A 99 -16.48 -6.14 3.77
C HIS A 99 -15.01 -5.80 3.46
N VAL A 100 -14.30 -5.19 4.41
CA VAL A 100 -12.86 -4.92 4.33
C VAL A 100 -12.08 -5.79 5.31
N TYR A 101 -11.14 -6.56 4.77
CA TYR A 101 -10.27 -7.45 5.52
C TYR A 101 -8.80 -7.08 5.29
N VAL A 102 -8.14 -6.60 6.33
CA VAL A 102 -6.71 -6.32 6.34
C VAL A 102 -5.97 -7.64 6.58
N LEU A 103 -5.41 -8.19 5.51
CA LEU A 103 -4.60 -9.41 5.58
C LEU A 103 -3.26 -9.12 6.25
N GLN A 104 -2.64 -8.00 5.86
CA GLN A 104 -1.35 -7.54 6.36
C GLN A 104 -1.41 -6.03 6.57
N GLU A 105 -1.09 -5.59 7.78
CA GLU A 105 -0.95 -4.17 8.10
C GLU A 105 0.26 -3.56 7.37
N LEU A 106 0.37 -2.23 7.40
CA LEU A 106 1.45 -1.50 6.75
C LEU A 106 2.76 -1.67 7.53
N GLU A 107 3.50 -2.71 7.16
CA GLU A 107 4.74 -3.11 7.82
C GLU A 107 5.83 -3.44 6.79
N ARG A 108 7.05 -3.68 7.26
CA ARG A 108 8.14 -4.14 6.38
C ARG A 108 7.82 -5.55 5.88
N PRO A 109 8.04 -5.83 4.58
CA PRO A 109 7.84 -7.17 4.05
C PRO A 109 8.83 -8.14 4.71
N GLY A 110 8.34 -9.26 5.22
CA GLY A 110 9.14 -10.30 5.87
C GLY A 110 8.76 -11.70 5.38
N ALA A 111 9.58 -12.69 5.71
CA ALA A 111 9.38 -14.07 5.27
C ALA A 111 8.00 -14.63 5.67
N GLU A 112 7.51 -14.28 6.86
CA GLU A 112 6.18 -14.69 7.33
C GLU A 112 5.04 -14.14 6.44
N LYS A 113 5.16 -12.87 6.01
CA LYS A 113 4.16 -12.21 5.17
C LYS A 113 4.13 -12.81 3.76
N ILE A 114 5.30 -13.19 3.24
CA ILE A 114 5.46 -13.87 1.96
C ILE A 114 4.82 -15.27 2.03
N LEU A 115 5.14 -16.04 3.07
CA LEU A 115 4.58 -17.37 3.32
C LEU A 115 3.05 -17.32 3.46
N MET A 116 2.51 -16.26 4.07
CA MET A 116 1.06 -16.06 4.20
C MET A 116 0.38 -15.90 2.83
N LEU A 117 1.01 -15.19 1.88
CA LEU A 117 0.49 -15.06 0.52
C LEU A 117 0.66 -16.33 -0.31
N GLU A 118 1.73 -17.09 -0.08
CA GLU A 118 1.94 -18.39 -0.72
C GLU A 118 0.83 -19.37 -0.31
N LYS A 119 0.51 -19.45 1.00
CA LYS A 119 -0.64 -20.22 1.49
C LYS A 119 -1.97 -19.79 0.89
N LEU A 120 -2.14 -18.50 0.61
CA LEU A 120 -3.33 -17.94 -0.04
C LEU A 120 -3.43 -18.34 -1.52
N LEU A 121 -2.30 -18.56 -2.20
CA LEU A 121 -2.25 -19.05 -3.58
C LEU A 121 -2.58 -20.55 -3.67
N GLU A 122 -2.12 -21.32 -2.69
CA GLU A 122 -2.34 -22.77 -2.59
C GLU A 122 -3.77 -23.11 -2.14
N THR A 123 -4.32 -22.34 -1.20
CA THR A 123 -5.62 -22.63 -0.60
C THR A 123 -6.75 -21.88 -1.31
N GLN A 124 -7.78 -22.59 -1.77
CA GLN A 124 -9.04 -21.94 -2.13
C GLN A 124 -9.74 -21.44 -0.86
N VAL A 125 -9.62 -20.14 -0.63
CA VAL A 125 -10.20 -19.44 0.53
C VAL A 125 -11.72 -19.31 0.37
N ALA A 126 -12.43 -20.36 0.74
CA ALA A 126 -13.90 -20.43 0.69
C ALA A 126 -14.60 -19.33 1.53
N TRP A 127 -13.90 -18.74 2.50
CA TRP A 127 -14.41 -17.66 3.34
C TRP A 127 -14.29 -16.26 2.70
N LEU A 128 -13.50 -16.12 1.64
CA LEU A 128 -13.16 -14.81 1.05
C LEU A 128 -14.32 -14.16 0.28
N GLY A 129 -15.42 -14.89 0.01
CA GLY A 129 -16.47 -14.42 -0.90
C GLY A 129 -17.87 -14.31 -0.29
N ARG A 130 -18.53 -13.19 -0.63
CA ARG A 130 -19.97 -12.82 -0.61
C ARG A 130 -20.30 -11.63 0.28
N ALA A 131 -19.90 -10.46 -0.19
CA ALA A 131 -20.57 -9.20 0.12
C ALA A 131 -21.27 -8.68 -1.15
N SER A 132 -22.41 -8.00 -0.98
CA SER A 132 -23.22 -7.46 -2.09
C SER A 132 -23.13 -5.94 -2.22
N CYS A 133 -22.50 -5.26 -1.27
CA CYS A 133 -22.34 -3.82 -1.25
C CYS A 133 -21.03 -3.44 -0.55
N PHE A 134 -20.24 -2.59 -1.18
CA PHE A 134 -19.09 -1.95 -0.53
C PHE A 134 -19.03 -0.49 -0.98
N SER A 135 -18.53 0.39 -0.11
CA SER A 135 -18.27 1.78 -0.47
C SER A 135 -16.76 1.98 -0.67
N LEU A 136 -16.37 2.51 -1.83
CA LEU A 136 -14.99 2.91 -2.07
C LEU A 136 -14.50 3.94 -1.04
N ALA A 137 -15.41 4.79 -0.52
CA ALA A 137 -15.06 5.77 0.50
C ALA A 137 -14.62 5.11 1.82
N GLU A 138 -15.28 4.03 2.25
CA GLU A 138 -14.93 3.27 3.45
C GLU A 138 -13.58 2.56 3.28
N ILE A 139 -13.36 1.99 2.09
CA ILE A 139 -12.07 1.37 1.75
C ILE A 139 -10.95 2.41 1.81
N ILE A 140 -11.12 3.56 1.14
CA ILE A 140 -10.12 4.64 1.13
C ILE A 140 -9.85 5.16 2.55
N LEU A 141 -10.90 5.32 3.37
CA LEU A 141 -10.74 5.77 4.76
C LEU A 141 -10.00 4.72 5.60
N THR A 142 -10.27 3.43 5.39
CA THR A 142 -9.50 2.34 6.02
C THR A 142 -8.03 2.41 5.66
N LEU A 143 -7.72 2.59 4.37
CA LEU A 143 -6.34 2.71 3.88
C LEU A 143 -5.62 3.91 4.49
N LEU A 144 -6.31 5.06 4.60
CA LEU A 144 -5.76 6.26 5.24
C LEU A 144 -5.43 6.01 6.72
N MET A 145 -6.29 5.28 7.43
CA MET A 145 -6.09 4.96 8.84
C MET A 145 -4.97 3.95 9.05
N ILE A 146 -4.85 2.94 8.17
CA ILE A 146 -3.70 2.02 8.16
C ILE A 146 -2.39 2.81 7.97
N ARG A 147 -2.37 3.79 7.07
CA ARG A 147 -1.21 4.65 6.88
C ARG A 147 -0.89 5.53 8.08
N ASN A 148 -1.91 6.10 8.73
CA ASN A 148 -1.72 6.95 9.90
C ASN A 148 -1.25 6.18 11.14
N LYS A 149 -1.69 4.92 11.33
CA LYS A 149 -1.16 4.03 12.38
C LYS A 149 0.33 3.71 12.21
N GLY A 150 0.86 3.77 10.99
CA GLY A 150 2.29 3.58 10.71
C GLY A 150 3.19 4.74 11.15
N LYS A 151 2.63 5.83 11.70
CA LYS A 151 3.42 6.87 12.38
C LYS A 151 3.56 6.46 13.85
N PRO A 152 4.78 6.13 14.34
CA PRO A 152 4.96 5.95 15.77
C PRO A 152 4.58 7.26 16.46
N ASP A 153 3.71 7.16 17.46
CA ASP A 153 3.29 8.29 18.29
C ASP A 153 4.52 9.04 18.77
N LYS A 154 4.73 10.25 18.25
CA LYS A 154 5.56 11.23 18.94
C LYS A 154 4.80 11.54 20.23
N LYS A 155 5.09 10.78 21.29
CA LYS A 155 4.60 11.06 22.64
C LYS A 155 4.82 12.55 22.88
N LEU A 156 3.73 13.30 23.04
CA LEU A 156 3.79 14.63 23.62
C LEU A 156 4.49 14.44 24.97
N ARG A 157 5.75 14.86 25.05
CA ARG A 157 6.38 15.19 26.32
C ARG A 157 5.71 16.49 26.74
N ILE A 158 4.74 16.35 27.64
CA ILE A 158 4.25 17.42 28.50
C ILE A 158 5.41 17.82 29.43
#